data_AF-A0A7K3XBH8-F1
#
_entry.id   AF-A0A7K3XBH8-F1
#
_cell.length_a   1.000
_cell.length_b   1.000
_cell.length_c   1.000
_cell.angle_alpha   90.00
_cell.angle_beta   90.00
_cell.angle_gamma   90.00
#
_symmetry.space_group_name_H-M   'P 1'
#
loop_
_entity.id
_entity.type
_entity.pdbx_description
1 polymer ?
#
loop_
_entity_poly.entity_id
_entity_poly.type
_entity_poly.pdbx_seq_one_letter_code
_entity_poly.pdbx_strand_id
1 'polypeptide(L)'
;GSEGTLVTILRARLKLVPVVKASALVFLSYPDIAAAGDDVPRVLTHRPIALEGIDDKLINFERRKDLHPAALHELPEGGAWLMVQLGGDTAEQARSAADRLIADLRGDGGPTVHRFTDPADEKRMWEVRDAALGATAHVPDYKNSGPGWEDAAVAPDRLGDYLRDLDRLYREFDFEKASVYGHFGQGCVHSRIPFRLRTADGVRQFRAFLERAADLVASYGGSFSGEHGDGQARGELLPKMFGDRLMRGFGQFKAIFDPDDRMNPGKVMPPYPLDSHLRLGADYDHGDVGTVFRYPNDGGSFGEAVLRCVGVGKCRRHEGGVMCPSYMVTREEEHSTRGRSR
;
A
#
# COMPACT_ATOMS: atom_id res chain seq x y z
N GLY A 1 7.88 9.99 13.14
CA GLY A 1 7.67 10.47 11.77
C GLY A 1 8.42 11.75 11.44
N SER A 2 9.63 12.01 11.98
CA SER A 2 10.44 13.13 11.47
C SER A 2 11.21 12.77 10.20
N GLU A 3 11.18 11.51 9.79
CA GLU A 3 11.75 11.02 8.52
C GLU A 3 13.22 11.42 8.31
N GLY A 4 14.00 11.40 9.40
CA GLY A 4 15.43 11.74 9.35
C GLY A 4 15.72 13.21 9.12
N THR A 5 14.72 14.10 9.19
CA THR A 5 14.91 15.55 9.00
C THR A 5 15.41 16.27 10.26
N LEU A 6 15.36 15.62 11.43
CA LEU A 6 15.67 16.28 12.71
C LEU A 6 16.69 15.52 13.56
N VAL A 7 16.72 14.20 13.48
CA VAL A 7 17.59 13.33 14.29
C VAL A 7 17.83 12.01 13.56
N THR A 8 18.94 11.35 13.89
CA THR A 8 19.15 9.93 13.60
C THR A 8 18.88 9.10 14.86
N ILE A 9 17.94 8.16 14.77
CA ILE A 9 17.59 7.28 15.91
C ILE A 9 18.58 6.11 15.94
N LEU A 10 19.30 5.94 17.06
CA LEU A 10 20.24 4.84 17.25
C LEU A 10 19.63 3.65 18.01
N ARG A 11 18.70 3.93 18.93
CA ARG A 11 18.02 2.94 19.77
C ARG A 11 16.62 3.42 20.10
N ALA A 12 15.68 2.48 20.20
CA ALA A 12 14.31 2.74 20.64
C ALA A 12 13.90 1.71 21.70
N ARG A 13 13.18 2.14 22.73
CA ARG A 13 12.51 1.25 23.69
C ARG A 13 11.03 1.23 23.35
N LEU A 14 10.50 0.06 23.03
CA LEU A 14 9.12 -0.12 22.61
C LEU A 14 8.30 -0.77 23.73
N LYS A 15 7.05 -0.34 23.89
CA LYS A 15 6.06 -1.05 24.70
C LYS A 15 5.49 -2.18 23.84
N LEU A 16 5.61 -3.41 24.32
CA LEU A 16 5.06 -4.59 23.64
C LEU A 16 3.60 -4.82 24.08
N VAL A 17 2.83 -5.43 23.18
CA VAL A 17 1.46 -5.91 23.45
C VAL A 17 1.46 -7.44 23.53
N PRO A 18 0.51 -8.06 24.27
CA PRO A 18 0.36 -9.51 24.27
C PRO A 18 0.09 -10.06 22.87
N VAL A 19 0.58 -11.28 22.60
CA VAL A 19 0.27 -12.01 21.38
C VAL A 19 -1.17 -12.51 21.44
N VAL A 20 -1.93 -12.33 20.36
CA VAL A 20 -3.28 -12.91 20.22
C VAL A 20 -3.15 -14.43 20.15
N LYS A 21 -3.82 -15.15 21.06
CA LYS A 21 -3.65 -16.61 21.21
C LYS A 21 -4.45 -17.41 20.18
N ALA A 22 -5.61 -16.91 19.78
CA ALA A 22 -6.45 -17.52 18.77
C ALA A 22 -7.14 -16.44 17.92
N SER A 23 -7.33 -16.74 16.64
CA SER A 23 -8.03 -15.88 15.69
C SER A 23 -9.09 -16.66 14.92
N ALA A 24 -10.03 -15.93 14.33
CA ALA A 24 -10.93 -16.44 13.30
C ALA A 24 -10.99 -15.41 12.16
N LEU A 25 -10.95 -15.91 10.92
CA LEU A 25 -11.02 -15.09 9.71
C LEU A 25 -12.40 -15.18 9.05
N VAL A 26 -12.99 -14.02 8.75
CA VAL A 26 -14.26 -13.89 8.02
C VAL A 26 -14.05 -12.98 6.82
N PHE A 27 -14.50 -13.43 5.65
CA PHE A 27 -14.59 -12.64 4.44
C PHE A 27 -16.03 -12.20 4.21
N LEU A 28 -16.19 -10.93 3.86
CA LEU A 28 -17.46 -10.32 3.52
C LEU A 28 -17.36 -9.83 2.08
N SER A 29 -18.14 -10.39 1.17
CA SER A 29 -18.18 -9.95 -0.23
C SER A 29 -19.18 -8.81 -0.43
N TYR A 30 -18.78 -7.85 -1.24
CA TYR A 30 -19.56 -6.68 -1.63
C TYR A 30 -19.58 -6.54 -3.15
N PRO A 31 -20.57 -5.82 -3.73
CA PRO A 31 -20.63 -5.56 -5.17
C PRO A 31 -19.46 -4.71 -5.68
N ASP A 32 -18.92 -3.82 -4.83
CA ASP A 32 -17.77 -2.97 -5.16
C ASP A 32 -17.04 -2.51 -3.89
N ILE A 33 -15.87 -1.88 -4.07
CA ILE A 33 -14.98 -1.45 -2.97
C ILE A 33 -15.60 -0.33 -2.12
N ALA A 34 -16.46 0.51 -2.68
CA ALA A 34 -17.12 1.57 -1.94
C ALA A 34 -18.22 1.01 -1.03
N ALA A 35 -18.99 0.03 -1.51
CA ALA A 35 -19.96 -0.70 -0.69
C ALA A 35 -19.27 -1.45 0.48
N ALA A 36 -18.08 -2.00 0.25
CA ALA A 36 -17.24 -2.53 1.33
C ALA A 36 -16.85 -1.42 2.32
N GLY A 37 -16.44 -0.25 1.82
CA GLY A 37 -16.11 0.92 2.63
C GLY A 37 -17.27 1.44 3.48
N ASP A 38 -18.51 1.41 2.99
CA ASP A 38 -19.72 1.83 3.74
C ASP A 38 -19.99 0.94 4.96
N ASP A 39 -19.63 -0.34 4.90
CA ASP A 39 -19.92 -1.30 5.97
C ASP A 39 -18.85 -1.31 7.08
N VAL A 40 -17.71 -0.67 6.84
CA VAL A 40 -16.59 -0.59 7.80
C VAL A 40 -17.03 -0.11 9.19
N PRO A 41 -17.82 0.98 9.36
CA PRO A 41 -18.25 1.42 10.68
C PRO A 41 -19.04 0.35 11.43
N ARG A 42 -19.91 -0.40 10.73
CA ARG A 42 -20.68 -1.49 11.33
C ARG A 42 -19.75 -2.62 11.79
N VAL A 43 -18.80 -3.04 10.94
CA VAL A 43 -17.82 -4.08 11.28
C VAL A 43 -16.93 -3.66 12.46
N LEU A 44 -16.51 -2.40 12.53
CA LEU A 44 -15.66 -1.88 13.61
C LEU A 44 -16.30 -1.98 15.00
N THR A 45 -17.63 -1.99 15.11
CA THR A 45 -18.33 -2.19 16.40
C THR A 45 -17.98 -3.53 17.05
N HIS A 46 -17.58 -4.53 16.26
CA HIS A 46 -17.15 -5.86 16.71
C HIS A 46 -15.68 -5.93 17.11
N ARG A 47 -14.95 -4.80 17.03
CA ARG A 47 -13.55 -4.64 17.47
C ARG A 47 -12.60 -5.67 16.84
N PRO A 48 -12.51 -5.74 15.50
CA PRO A 48 -11.57 -6.63 14.85
C PRO A 48 -10.13 -6.28 15.20
N ILE A 49 -9.27 -7.31 15.23
CA ILE A 49 -7.82 -7.11 15.36
C ILE A 49 -7.18 -6.67 14.04
N ALA A 50 -7.80 -7.05 12.91
CA ALA A 50 -7.47 -6.57 11.58
C ALA A 50 -8.73 -6.46 10.72
N LEU A 51 -8.81 -5.40 9.92
CA LEU A 51 -9.90 -5.16 8.96
C LEU A 51 -9.30 -4.59 7.68
N GLU A 52 -9.17 -5.46 6.68
CA GLU A 52 -8.56 -5.13 5.40
C GLU A 52 -9.61 -5.07 4.29
N GLY A 53 -9.49 -4.10 3.39
CA GLY A 53 -10.27 -4.03 2.14
C GLY A 53 -9.46 -4.52 0.95
N ILE A 54 -10.11 -5.23 0.03
CA ILE A 54 -9.51 -5.76 -1.21
C ILE A 54 -10.51 -5.60 -2.37
N ASP A 55 -10.08 -5.03 -3.49
CA ASP A 55 -10.91 -4.95 -4.70
C ASP A 55 -10.73 -6.14 -5.66
N ASP A 56 -11.69 -6.29 -6.59
CA ASP A 56 -11.67 -7.27 -7.67
C ASP A 56 -10.43 -7.20 -8.57
N LYS A 57 -9.88 -5.99 -8.78
CA LYS A 57 -8.69 -5.79 -9.61
C LYS A 57 -7.48 -6.46 -8.99
N LEU A 58 -7.27 -6.35 -7.67
CA LEU A 58 -6.18 -7.07 -7.00
C LEU A 58 -6.29 -8.57 -7.26
N ILE A 59 -7.48 -9.13 -7.05
CA ILE A 59 -7.74 -10.56 -7.27
C ILE A 59 -7.51 -10.94 -8.74
N ASN A 60 -7.92 -10.11 -9.70
CA ASN A 60 -7.65 -10.34 -11.11
C ASN A 60 -6.14 -10.35 -11.42
N PHE A 61 -5.38 -9.46 -10.81
CA PHE A 61 -3.93 -9.36 -10.99
C PHE A 61 -3.19 -10.55 -10.36
N GLU A 62 -3.63 -11.02 -9.19
CA GLU A 62 -3.14 -12.27 -8.59
C GLU A 62 -3.36 -13.45 -9.55
N ARG A 63 -4.58 -13.61 -10.11
CA ARG A 63 -4.91 -14.67 -11.08
C ARG A 63 -4.04 -14.61 -12.33
N ARG A 64 -3.86 -13.41 -12.91
CA ARG A 64 -3.03 -13.22 -14.11
C ARG A 64 -1.56 -13.55 -13.91
N LYS A 65 -1.09 -13.48 -12.66
CA LYS A 65 0.29 -13.78 -12.28
C LYS A 65 0.45 -15.19 -11.71
N ASP A 66 -0.62 -16.00 -11.75
CA ASP A 66 -0.69 -17.34 -11.17
C ASP A 66 -0.21 -17.36 -9.70
N LEU A 67 -0.60 -16.32 -8.95
CA LEU A 67 -0.27 -16.19 -7.54
C LEU A 67 -1.39 -16.80 -6.71
N HIS A 68 -1.02 -17.64 -5.74
CA HIS A 68 -1.92 -18.24 -4.75
C HIS A 68 -3.19 -18.91 -5.34
N PRO A 69 -3.11 -19.72 -6.41
CA PRO A 69 -4.30 -20.22 -7.12
C PRO A 69 -5.29 -20.95 -6.20
N ALA A 70 -4.79 -21.75 -5.23
CA ALA A 70 -5.63 -22.44 -4.26
C ALA A 70 -6.48 -21.48 -3.40
N ALA A 71 -5.89 -20.37 -2.93
CA ALA A 71 -6.60 -19.37 -2.13
C ALA A 71 -7.71 -18.68 -2.94
N LEU A 72 -7.40 -18.35 -4.20
CA LEU A 72 -8.33 -17.63 -5.08
C LEU A 72 -9.54 -18.49 -5.51
N HIS A 73 -9.43 -19.82 -5.44
CA HIS A 73 -10.55 -20.73 -5.66
C HIS A 73 -11.53 -20.77 -4.47
N GLU A 74 -11.07 -20.44 -3.26
CA GLU A 74 -11.90 -20.42 -2.06
C GLU A 74 -12.57 -19.05 -1.84
N LEU A 75 -12.07 -18.00 -2.50
CA LEU A 75 -12.62 -16.67 -2.38
C LEU A 75 -14.08 -16.62 -2.93
N PRO A 76 -15.06 -16.14 -2.13
CA PRO A 76 -16.42 -15.99 -2.60
C PRO A 76 -16.53 -14.98 -3.76
N GLU A 77 -17.52 -15.13 -4.63
CA GLU A 77 -17.80 -14.15 -5.68
C GLU A 77 -18.12 -12.76 -5.07
N GLY A 78 -17.70 -11.70 -5.76
CA GLY A 78 -17.83 -10.31 -5.32
C GLY A 78 -17.01 -9.36 -6.19
N GLY A 79 -17.31 -8.05 -6.09
CA GLY A 79 -16.49 -6.99 -6.69
C GLY A 79 -15.51 -6.35 -5.70
N ALA A 80 -15.67 -6.63 -4.40
CA ALA A 80 -14.69 -6.34 -3.36
C ALA A 80 -14.95 -7.21 -2.13
N TRP A 81 -13.98 -7.24 -1.22
CA TRP A 81 -14.06 -8.00 0.02
C TRP A 81 -13.53 -7.19 1.20
N LEU A 82 -14.17 -7.36 2.35
CA LEU A 82 -13.55 -7.09 3.63
C LEU A 82 -13.02 -8.40 4.21
N MET A 83 -11.74 -8.42 4.58
CA MET A 83 -11.11 -9.49 5.35
C MET A 83 -11.07 -9.05 6.82
N VAL A 84 -11.85 -9.74 7.65
CA VAL A 84 -12.05 -9.41 9.06
C VAL A 84 -11.43 -10.49 9.94
N GLN A 85 -10.42 -10.12 10.72
CA GLN A 85 -9.82 -11.01 11.70
C GLN A 85 -10.28 -10.63 13.11
N LEU A 86 -10.81 -11.60 13.85
CA LEU A 86 -11.25 -11.44 15.23
C LEU A 86 -10.39 -12.29 16.15
N GLY A 87 -9.98 -11.72 17.29
CA GLY A 87 -9.12 -12.38 18.27
C GLY A 87 -9.86 -12.93 19.49
N GLY A 88 -9.22 -13.85 20.20
CA GLY A 88 -9.66 -14.36 21.50
C GLY A 88 -8.51 -15.02 22.28
N ASP A 89 -8.72 -15.27 23.58
CA ASP A 89 -7.78 -16.07 24.39
C ASP A 89 -7.89 -17.57 24.07
N THR A 90 -9.02 -18.02 23.52
CA THR A 90 -9.26 -19.39 23.04
C THR A 90 -9.90 -19.40 21.66
N ALA A 91 -9.82 -20.54 20.96
CA ALA A 91 -10.43 -20.73 19.65
C ALA A 91 -11.97 -20.54 19.69
N GLU A 92 -12.61 -20.97 20.77
CA GLU A 92 -14.05 -20.80 20.99
C GLU A 92 -14.42 -19.31 21.11
N GLN A 93 -13.63 -18.52 21.81
CA GLN A 93 -13.88 -17.09 21.95
C GLN A 93 -13.74 -16.36 20.60
N ALA A 94 -12.69 -16.65 19.84
CA ALA A 94 -12.50 -16.09 18.50
C ALA A 94 -13.64 -16.49 17.56
N ARG A 95 -14.04 -17.76 17.60
CA ARG A 95 -15.21 -18.27 16.85
C ARG A 95 -16.50 -17.57 17.25
N SER A 96 -16.78 -17.43 18.54
CA SER A 96 -17.99 -16.75 19.01
C SER A 96 -18.00 -15.26 18.65
N ALA A 97 -16.84 -14.61 18.56
CA ALA A 97 -16.76 -13.25 18.03
C ALA A 97 -17.15 -13.20 16.55
N ALA A 98 -16.65 -14.14 15.74
CA ALA A 98 -17.04 -14.27 14.34
C ALA A 98 -18.53 -14.54 14.18
N ASP A 99 -19.09 -15.44 14.99
CA ASP A 99 -20.52 -15.77 14.92
C ASP A 99 -21.40 -14.56 15.25
N ARG A 100 -21.00 -13.70 16.20
CA ARG A 100 -21.70 -12.44 16.52
C ARG A 100 -21.65 -11.44 15.38
N LEU A 101 -20.47 -11.25 14.77
CA LEU A 101 -20.32 -10.43 13.57
C LEU A 101 -21.25 -10.93 12.47
N ILE A 102 -21.16 -12.20 12.12
CA ILE A 102 -21.96 -12.80 11.05
C ILE A 102 -23.46 -12.66 11.32
N ALA A 103 -23.90 -12.85 12.56
CA ALA A 103 -25.30 -12.69 12.94
C ALA A 103 -25.80 -11.25 12.77
N ASP A 104 -24.99 -10.25 13.10
CA ASP A 104 -25.31 -8.82 12.96
C ASP A 104 -25.32 -8.35 11.50
N LEU A 105 -24.46 -8.93 10.66
CA LEU A 105 -24.39 -8.60 9.24
C LEU A 105 -25.46 -9.30 8.39
N ARG A 106 -26.15 -10.33 8.93
CA ARG A 106 -27.23 -11.06 8.24
C ARG A 106 -28.46 -10.17 8.06
N GLY A 107 -28.85 -9.93 6.82
CA GLY A 107 -30.08 -9.22 6.45
C GLY A 107 -30.19 -9.02 4.94
N ASP A 108 -31.35 -8.57 4.48
CA ASP A 108 -31.55 -8.22 3.07
C ASP A 108 -30.60 -7.08 2.66
N GLY A 109 -29.82 -7.31 1.60
CA GLY A 109 -28.77 -6.38 1.16
C GLY A 109 -27.47 -6.43 1.97
N GLY A 110 -27.33 -7.36 2.93
CA GLY A 110 -26.08 -7.62 3.64
C GLY A 110 -25.03 -8.34 2.76
N PRO A 111 -23.75 -8.36 3.19
CA PRO A 111 -22.68 -8.99 2.42
C PRO A 111 -22.84 -10.51 2.38
N THR A 112 -22.30 -11.12 1.32
CA THR A 112 -22.11 -12.58 1.31
C THR A 112 -20.98 -12.93 2.27
N VAL A 113 -21.26 -13.80 3.23
CA VAL A 113 -20.28 -14.19 4.26
C VAL A 113 -19.59 -15.49 3.86
N HIS A 114 -18.26 -15.49 3.89
CA HIS A 114 -17.44 -16.69 3.81
C HIS A 114 -16.55 -16.79 5.04
N ARG A 115 -16.54 -17.96 5.70
CA ARG A 115 -15.74 -18.20 6.89
C ARG A 115 -14.76 -19.32 6.62
N PHE A 116 -13.49 -19.06 6.92
CA PHE A 116 -12.45 -20.07 6.91
C PHE A 116 -12.45 -20.83 8.24
N THR A 117 -12.36 -22.16 8.17
CA THR A 117 -12.33 -23.03 9.35
C THR A 117 -11.00 -23.75 9.53
N ASP A 118 -10.18 -23.83 8.49
CA ASP A 118 -8.83 -24.38 8.53
C ASP A 118 -7.82 -23.22 8.66
N PRO A 119 -6.94 -23.22 9.68
CA PRO A 119 -5.84 -22.25 9.80
C PRO A 119 -4.93 -22.17 8.57
N ALA A 120 -4.79 -23.26 7.81
CA ALA A 120 -4.04 -23.26 6.56
C ALA A 120 -4.69 -22.38 5.50
N ASP A 121 -6.02 -22.31 5.46
CA ASP A 121 -6.78 -21.49 4.51
C ASP A 121 -6.69 -20.03 4.92
N GLU A 122 -6.84 -19.73 6.22
CA GLU A 122 -6.65 -18.38 6.76
C GLU A 122 -5.27 -17.82 6.39
N LYS A 123 -4.24 -18.64 6.55
CA LYS A 123 -2.86 -18.28 6.18
C LYS A 123 -2.74 -17.98 4.68
N ARG A 124 -3.32 -18.81 3.82
CA ARG A 124 -3.29 -18.60 2.36
C ARG A 124 -3.97 -17.29 1.96
N MET A 125 -5.06 -16.91 2.62
CA MET A 125 -5.73 -15.64 2.37
C MET A 125 -4.91 -14.43 2.83
N TRP A 126 -4.20 -14.55 3.94
CA TRP A 126 -3.22 -13.54 4.35
C TRP A 126 -2.08 -13.41 3.32
N GLU A 127 -1.60 -14.52 2.75
CA GLU A 127 -0.58 -14.49 1.70
C GLU A 127 -1.05 -13.72 0.45
N VAL A 128 -2.33 -13.81 0.08
CA VAL A 128 -2.95 -12.99 -0.99
C VAL A 128 -2.89 -11.50 -0.61
N ARG A 129 -3.35 -11.13 0.59
CA ARG A 129 -3.31 -9.73 1.05
C ARG A 129 -1.89 -9.16 1.15
N ASP A 130 -0.93 -9.97 1.60
CA ASP A 130 0.49 -9.58 1.75
C ASP A 130 1.21 -9.47 0.40
N ALA A 131 0.74 -10.21 -0.61
CA ALA A 131 1.29 -10.15 -1.96
C ALA A 131 0.79 -8.96 -2.78
N ALA A 132 -0.23 -8.23 -2.30
CA ALA A 132 -0.94 -7.19 -3.03
C ALA A 132 -0.03 -6.18 -3.75
N LEU A 133 1.00 -5.69 -3.07
CA LEU A 133 1.96 -4.75 -3.66
C LEU A 133 2.74 -5.38 -4.83
N GLY A 134 3.18 -6.63 -4.68
CA GLY A 134 3.88 -7.37 -5.73
C GLY A 134 2.96 -7.77 -6.88
N ALA A 135 1.71 -8.12 -6.58
CA ALA A 135 0.71 -8.48 -7.58
C ALA A 135 0.36 -7.30 -8.47
N THR A 136 0.12 -6.13 -7.88
CA THR A 136 -0.33 -4.91 -8.58
C THR A 136 0.76 -4.20 -9.39
N ALA A 137 2.04 -4.44 -9.10
CA ALA A 137 3.16 -3.66 -9.65
C ALA A 137 3.48 -3.85 -11.15
N HIS A 138 3.52 -5.11 -11.59
CA HIS A 138 3.90 -5.50 -12.95
C HIS A 138 2.98 -6.65 -13.35
N VAL A 139 1.84 -6.30 -13.93
CA VAL A 139 0.78 -7.25 -14.32
C VAL A 139 0.93 -7.53 -15.81
N PRO A 140 0.96 -8.81 -16.24
CA PRO A 140 0.99 -9.16 -17.66
C PRO A 140 -0.13 -8.48 -18.44
N ASP A 141 0.21 -7.91 -19.60
CA ASP A 141 -0.68 -7.16 -20.52
C ASP A 141 -1.16 -5.78 -20.02
N TYR A 142 -0.71 -5.32 -18.85
CA TYR A 142 -1.02 -3.99 -18.33
C TYR A 142 0.20 -3.07 -18.34
N LYS A 143 -0.06 -1.76 -18.34
CA LYS A 143 0.98 -0.76 -18.06
C LYS A 143 1.51 -0.97 -16.64
N ASN A 144 2.81 -0.75 -16.48
CA ASN A 144 3.43 -0.74 -15.16
C ASN A 144 2.76 0.30 -14.27
N SER A 145 2.46 -0.10 -13.04
CA SER A 145 1.90 0.78 -12.01
C SER A 145 3.00 1.15 -11.02
N GLY A 146 2.88 2.32 -10.38
CA GLY A 146 3.86 2.84 -9.44
C GLY A 146 3.21 3.42 -8.18
N PRO A 147 4.04 3.74 -7.17
CA PRO A 147 3.61 4.56 -6.04
C PRO A 147 3.44 6.03 -6.47
N GLY A 148 2.78 6.81 -5.62
CA GLY A 148 2.61 8.26 -5.73
C GLY A 148 1.41 8.75 -4.91
N TRP A 149 0.34 7.96 -4.87
CA TRP A 149 -0.85 8.23 -4.04
C TRP A 149 -1.45 6.92 -3.49
N GLU A 150 -0.66 6.23 -2.69
CA GLU A 150 -0.92 4.85 -2.24
C GLU A 150 -1.09 4.69 -0.72
N ASP A 151 -1.42 5.76 0.00
CA ASP A 151 -1.44 5.74 1.47
C ASP A 151 -2.35 6.79 2.08
N ALA A 152 -3.36 7.25 1.33
CA ALA A 152 -4.29 8.24 1.85
C ALA A 152 -5.21 7.62 2.88
N ALA A 153 -5.46 8.34 3.98
CA ALA A 153 -6.36 7.91 5.04
C ALA A 153 -7.49 8.92 5.26
N VAL A 154 -8.72 8.44 5.40
CA VAL A 154 -9.88 9.23 5.82
C VAL A 154 -10.52 8.59 7.05
N ALA A 155 -11.42 9.30 7.73
CA ALA A 155 -12.16 8.69 8.83
C ALA A 155 -12.96 7.47 8.33
N PRO A 156 -12.98 6.32 9.06
CA PRO A 156 -13.63 5.10 8.58
C PRO A 156 -15.12 5.25 8.23
N ASP A 157 -15.84 6.17 8.89
CA ASP A 157 -17.23 6.51 8.62
C ASP A 157 -17.45 7.31 7.32
N ARG A 158 -16.37 7.77 6.68
CA ARG A 158 -16.38 8.48 5.40
C ARG A 158 -15.68 7.69 4.29
N LEU A 159 -15.22 6.47 4.57
CA LEU A 159 -14.38 5.69 3.66
C LEU A 159 -15.10 5.34 2.36
N GLY A 160 -16.35 4.87 2.42
CA GLY A 160 -17.12 4.53 1.23
C GLY A 160 -17.33 5.71 0.28
N ASP A 161 -17.69 6.88 0.82
CA ASP A 161 -17.81 8.13 0.05
C ASP A 161 -16.49 8.53 -0.61
N TYR A 162 -15.39 8.50 0.16
CA TYR A 162 -14.05 8.79 -0.37
C TYR A 162 -13.66 7.83 -1.50
N LEU A 163 -13.93 6.53 -1.36
CA LEU A 163 -13.63 5.53 -2.40
C LEU A 163 -14.40 5.80 -3.70
N ARG A 164 -15.66 6.26 -3.62
CA ARG A 164 -16.43 6.67 -4.80
C ARG A 164 -15.81 7.87 -5.50
N ASP A 165 -15.41 8.88 -4.75
CA ASP A 165 -14.79 10.08 -5.32
C ASP A 165 -13.39 9.81 -5.85
N LEU A 166 -12.62 8.94 -5.20
CA LEU A 166 -11.31 8.50 -5.67
C LEU A 166 -11.43 7.73 -7.00
N ASP A 167 -12.43 6.85 -7.13
CA ASP A 167 -12.69 6.13 -8.39
C ASP A 167 -13.10 7.09 -9.52
N ARG A 168 -13.91 8.12 -9.22
CA ARG A 168 -14.20 9.19 -10.20
C ARG A 168 -12.92 9.90 -10.62
N LEU A 169 -12.07 10.29 -9.67
CA LEU A 169 -10.79 10.94 -9.96
C LEU A 169 -9.88 10.04 -10.80
N TYR A 170 -9.82 8.73 -10.54
CA TYR A 170 -9.08 7.80 -11.37
C TYR A 170 -9.58 7.79 -12.81
N ARG A 171 -10.90 7.74 -13.04
CA ARG A 171 -11.48 7.76 -14.39
C ARG A 171 -11.15 9.06 -15.13
N GLU A 172 -11.12 10.20 -14.44
CA GLU A 172 -10.77 11.49 -15.06
C GLU A 172 -9.33 11.55 -15.58
N PHE A 173 -8.44 10.71 -15.05
CA PHE A 173 -7.04 10.62 -15.45
C PHE A 173 -6.68 9.33 -16.19
N ASP A 174 -7.67 8.52 -16.60
CA ASP A 174 -7.50 7.20 -17.23
C ASP A 174 -6.70 6.19 -16.36
N PHE A 175 -6.94 6.22 -15.05
CA PHE A 175 -6.31 5.39 -14.02
C PHE A 175 -7.25 4.38 -13.37
N GLU A 176 -8.44 4.13 -13.92
CA GLU A 176 -9.47 3.25 -13.34
C GLU A 176 -9.06 1.77 -13.21
N LYS A 177 -7.92 1.39 -13.82
CA LYS A 177 -7.30 0.07 -13.62
C LYS A 177 -6.43 -0.01 -12.36
N ALA A 178 -6.23 1.09 -11.64
CA ALA A 178 -5.56 1.08 -10.35
C ALA A 178 -6.38 0.24 -9.36
N SER A 179 -5.74 -0.78 -8.79
CA SER A 179 -6.34 -1.59 -7.74
C SER A 179 -6.31 -0.83 -6.42
N VAL A 180 -7.33 -1.06 -5.59
CA VAL A 180 -7.47 -0.49 -4.26
C VAL A 180 -7.54 -1.59 -3.20
N TYR A 181 -6.70 -1.47 -2.18
CA TYR A 181 -6.66 -2.37 -1.04
C TYR A 181 -6.12 -1.63 0.19
N GLY A 182 -6.24 -2.16 1.41
CA GLY A 182 -5.54 -1.59 2.56
C GLY A 182 -6.24 -1.73 3.90
N HIS A 183 -5.75 -0.99 4.87
CA HIS A 183 -6.18 -1.02 6.26
C HIS A 183 -7.48 -0.23 6.47
N PHE A 184 -8.58 -0.80 5.99
CA PHE A 184 -9.90 -0.17 6.00
C PHE A 184 -10.41 0.11 7.41
N GLY A 185 -10.00 -0.68 8.41
CA GLY A 185 -10.31 -0.39 9.82
C GLY A 185 -9.73 0.93 10.32
N GLN A 186 -8.67 1.45 9.69
CA GLN A 186 -8.07 2.75 9.94
C GLN A 186 -8.45 3.78 8.86
N GLY A 187 -9.29 3.39 7.90
CA GLY A 187 -9.63 4.20 6.73
C GLY A 187 -8.44 4.49 5.81
N CYS A 188 -7.37 3.70 5.90
CA CYS A 188 -6.15 3.86 5.10
C CYS A 188 -6.24 3.02 3.83
N VAL A 189 -5.94 3.66 2.70
CA VAL A 189 -6.13 3.11 1.36
C VAL A 189 -4.81 3.09 0.59
N HIS A 190 -4.48 1.92 0.07
CA HIS A 190 -3.35 1.67 -0.80
C HIS A 190 -3.77 1.44 -2.25
N SER A 191 -2.90 1.86 -3.16
CA SER A 191 -3.11 1.69 -4.58
C SER A 191 -1.79 1.67 -5.34
N ARG A 192 -1.82 1.18 -6.57
CA ARG A 192 -0.71 1.32 -7.51
C ARG A 192 -1.26 1.87 -8.81
N ILE A 193 -0.74 3.02 -9.22
CA ILE A 193 -1.35 3.84 -10.27
C ILE A 193 -0.45 3.81 -11.51
N PRO A 194 -0.99 3.59 -12.73
CA PRO A 194 -0.21 3.47 -13.97
C PRO A 194 0.29 4.82 -14.51
N PHE A 195 1.05 5.56 -13.68
CA PHE A 195 1.62 6.85 -14.04
C PHE A 195 2.56 6.79 -15.24
N ARG A 196 2.52 7.83 -16.08
CA ARG A 196 3.34 7.97 -17.29
C ARG A 196 4.57 8.84 -17.04
N LEU A 197 5.50 8.39 -16.22
CA LEU A 197 6.59 9.25 -15.74
C LEU A 197 7.75 9.48 -16.73
N ARG A 198 7.75 8.82 -17.90
CA ARG A 198 8.82 8.94 -18.91
C ARG A 198 8.56 9.99 -19.99
N THR A 199 7.48 10.76 -19.89
CA THR A 199 7.19 11.86 -20.82
C THR A 199 6.88 13.12 -20.05
N ALA A 200 7.23 14.28 -20.62
CA ALA A 200 6.93 15.56 -19.98
C ALA A 200 5.42 15.75 -19.72
N ASP A 201 4.58 15.26 -20.64
CA ASP A 201 3.13 15.29 -20.48
C ASP A 201 2.65 14.40 -19.33
N GLY A 202 3.16 13.18 -19.24
CA GLY A 202 2.77 12.27 -18.18
C GLY A 202 3.29 12.69 -16.79
N VAL A 203 4.43 13.39 -16.72
CA VAL A 203 4.90 14.04 -15.48
C VAL A 203 3.98 15.20 -15.07
N ARG A 204 3.50 16.02 -16.02
CA ARG A 204 2.49 17.06 -15.73
C ARG A 204 1.18 16.46 -15.25
N GLN A 205 0.72 15.38 -15.87
CA GLN A 205 -0.50 14.67 -15.44
C GLN A 205 -0.32 14.04 -14.05
N PHE A 206 0.85 13.47 -13.76
CA PHE A 206 1.18 12.96 -12.43
C PHE A 206 1.04 14.06 -11.37
N ARG A 207 1.64 15.24 -11.60
CA ARG A 207 1.47 16.40 -10.70
C ARG A 207 0.01 16.76 -10.49
N ALA A 208 -0.71 16.98 -11.59
CA ALA A 208 -2.10 17.42 -11.54
C ALA A 208 -2.98 16.40 -10.81
N PHE A 209 -2.71 15.10 -10.98
CA PHE A 209 -3.39 14.04 -10.24
C PHE A 209 -3.08 14.14 -8.74
N LEU A 210 -1.82 14.25 -8.33
CA LEU A 210 -1.44 14.34 -6.91
C LEU A 210 -2.04 15.57 -6.22
N GLU A 211 -2.04 16.73 -6.88
CA GLU A 211 -2.63 17.96 -6.34
C GLU A 211 -4.13 17.82 -6.12
N ARG A 212 -4.85 17.22 -7.07
CA ARG A 212 -6.29 16.96 -6.97
C ARG A 212 -6.63 15.87 -5.97
N ALA A 213 -5.80 14.83 -5.87
CA ALA A 213 -5.96 13.78 -4.89
C ALA A 213 -5.75 14.32 -3.46
N ALA A 214 -4.79 15.24 -3.29
CA ALA A 214 -4.59 15.97 -2.04
C ALA A 214 -5.79 16.86 -1.68
N ASP A 215 -6.34 17.60 -2.63
CA ASP A 215 -7.56 18.40 -2.40
C ASP A 215 -8.74 17.50 -2.02
N LEU A 216 -8.88 16.35 -2.68
CA LEU A 216 -9.92 15.38 -2.35
C LEU A 216 -9.77 14.88 -0.91
N VAL A 217 -8.62 14.34 -0.52
CA VAL A 217 -8.41 13.83 0.85
C VAL A 217 -8.58 14.94 1.90
N ALA A 218 -8.06 16.14 1.63
CA ALA A 218 -8.23 17.28 2.53
C ALA A 218 -9.71 17.68 2.70
N SER A 219 -10.54 17.57 1.66
CA SER A 219 -11.98 17.84 1.74
C SER A 219 -12.73 16.86 2.65
N TYR A 220 -12.17 15.66 2.86
CA TYR A 220 -12.65 14.67 3.81
C TYR A 220 -12.03 14.83 5.22
N GLY A 221 -11.17 15.83 5.43
CA GLY A 221 -10.40 15.99 6.66
C GLY A 221 -9.38 14.88 6.90
N GLY A 222 -8.96 14.21 5.82
CA GLY A 222 -8.05 13.06 5.87
C GLY A 222 -6.56 13.43 5.91
N SER A 223 -5.72 12.39 5.86
CA SER A 223 -4.27 12.46 5.79
C SER A 223 -3.74 11.95 4.45
N PHE A 224 -2.73 12.61 3.89
CA PHE A 224 -2.09 12.18 2.63
C PHE A 224 -1.24 10.91 2.80
N SER A 225 -0.84 10.63 4.05
CA SER A 225 -0.14 9.41 4.45
C SER A 225 -0.72 8.88 5.77
N GLY A 226 -1.16 7.63 5.77
CA GLY A 226 -1.55 6.88 6.96
C GLY A 226 -0.35 6.25 7.66
N GLU A 227 0.59 5.66 6.90
CA GLU A 227 1.72 4.91 7.47
C GLU A 227 3.07 5.05 6.74
N HIS A 228 3.10 5.40 5.46
CA HIS A 228 4.32 5.43 4.64
C HIS A 228 5.24 6.63 4.94
N GLY A 229 4.69 7.71 5.50
CA GLY A 229 5.35 9.01 5.61
C GLY A 229 5.10 9.90 4.39
N ASP A 230 5.40 11.18 4.57
CA ASP A 230 5.19 12.21 3.57
C ASP A 230 6.40 12.33 2.64
N GLY A 231 7.57 12.50 3.26
CA GLY A 231 8.87 12.60 2.61
C GLY A 231 8.89 13.51 1.40
N GLN A 232 9.67 13.08 0.39
CA GLN A 232 9.74 13.73 -0.92
C GLN A 232 8.41 13.65 -1.69
N ALA A 233 7.64 12.58 -1.49
CA ALA A 233 6.50 12.25 -2.34
C ALA A 233 5.27 13.13 -2.08
N ARG A 234 5.13 13.63 -0.85
CA ARG A 234 3.95 14.40 -0.40
C ARG A 234 4.31 15.73 0.28
N GLY A 235 5.58 15.97 0.60
CA GLY A 235 6.05 17.14 1.35
C GLY A 235 5.54 18.48 0.80
N GLU A 236 5.58 18.68 -0.52
CA GLU A 236 5.08 19.90 -1.19
C GLU A 236 3.57 20.13 -0.97
N LEU A 237 2.79 19.06 -0.74
CA LEU A 237 1.34 19.12 -0.59
C LEU A 237 0.91 19.46 0.84
N LEU A 238 1.79 19.28 1.84
CA LEU A 238 1.49 19.47 3.26
C LEU A 238 0.82 20.81 3.64
N PRO A 239 1.09 21.95 2.97
CA PRO A 239 0.34 23.18 3.21
C PRO A 239 -1.18 23.05 3.03
N LYS A 240 -1.66 22.18 2.12
CA LYS A 240 -3.10 21.91 1.91
C LYS A 240 -3.75 21.26 3.15
N MET A 241 -3.00 20.48 3.90
CA MET A 241 -3.50 19.74 5.07
C MET A 241 -3.31 20.50 6.38
N PHE A 242 -2.14 21.10 6.58
CA PHE A 242 -1.77 21.73 7.85
C PHE A 242 -1.95 23.25 7.87
N GLY A 243 -2.03 23.88 6.70
CA GLY A 243 -2.12 25.33 6.55
C GLY A 243 -0.85 26.08 6.99
N ASP A 244 -0.80 27.37 6.65
CA ASP A 244 0.42 28.17 6.77
C ASP A 244 0.97 28.27 8.20
N ARG A 245 0.08 28.31 9.20
CA ARG A 245 0.49 28.47 10.60
C ARG A 245 1.33 27.29 11.07
N LEU A 246 0.88 26.06 10.80
CA LEU A 246 1.59 24.86 11.21
C LEU A 246 2.83 24.63 10.34
N MET A 247 2.74 24.90 9.03
CA MET A 247 3.90 24.82 8.14
C MET A 247 5.04 25.75 8.58
N ARG A 248 4.74 26.99 9.00
CA ARG A 248 5.75 27.88 9.60
C ARG A 248 6.34 27.29 10.88
N GLY A 249 5.51 26.69 11.73
CA GLY A 249 5.96 26.00 12.94
C GLY A 249 6.92 24.84 12.63
N PHE A 250 6.61 24.01 11.63
CA PHE A 250 7.49 22.93 11.17
C PHE A 250 8.84 23.47 10.66
N GLY A 251 8.82 24.56 9.88
CA GLY A 251 10.05 25.21 9.41
C GLY A 251 10.92 25.75 10.54
N GLN A 252 10.31 26.44 11.52
CA GLN A 252 11.03 26.92 12.71
C GLN A 252 11.62 25.77 13.52
N PHE A 253 10.84 24.71 13.73
CA PHE A 253 11.29 23.53 14.46
C PHE A 253 12.46 22.82 13.76
N LYS A 254 12.37 22.65 12.43
CA LYS A 254 13.46 22.14 11.59
C LYS A 254 14.72 22.99 11.73
N ALA A 255 14.62 24.32 11.63
CA ALA A 255 15.76 25.22 11.73
C ALA A 255 16.45 25.20 13.11
N ILE A 256 15.70 24.91 14.19
CA ILE A 256 16.29 24.74 15.54
C ILE A 256 17.14 23.46 15.62
N PHE A 257 16.67 22.36 15.03
CA PHE A 257 17.34 21.06 15.10
C PHE A 257 18.42 20.87 14.03
N ASP A 258 18.26 21.52 12.88
CA ASP A 258 19.14 21.39 11.71
C ASP A 258 19.41 22.76 11.05
N PRO A 259 20.16 23.65 11.72
CA PRO A 259 20.38 25.01 11.24
C PRO A 259 21.12 25.08 9.89
N ASP A 260 21.88 24.03 9.53
CA ASP A 260 22.64 23.94 8.28
C ASP A 260 21.92 23.11 7.19
N ASP A 261 20.68 22.67 7.44
CA ASP A 261 19.87 21.80 6.56
C ASP A 261 20.62 20.56 6.02
N ARG A 262 21.31 19.82 6.90
CA ARG A 262 22.10 18.64 6.53
C ARG A 262 21.36 17.32 6.74
N MET A 263 20.29 17.32 7.52
CA MET A 263 19.50 16.16 7.86
C MET A 263 18.34 15.98 6.88
N ASN A 264 18.53 15.06 5.94
CA ASN A 264 17.56 14.69 4.90
C ASN A 264 16.89 15.89 4.19
N PRO A 265 17.69 16.78 3.56
CA PRO A 265 17.18 18.02 2.95
C PRO A 265 16.18 17.74 1.82
N GLY A 266 15.19 18.61 1.69
CA GLY A 266 14.21 18.58 0.61
C GLY A 266 13.05 17.61 0.77
N LYS A 267 12.91 16.91 1.92
CA LYS A 267 11.85 15.91 2.12
C LYS A 267 10.61 16.57 2.73
N VAL A 268 10.45 16.47 4.05
CA VAL A 268 9.25 17.00 4.73
C VAL A 268 9.26 18.54 4.80
N MET A 269 10.40 19.15 5.14
CA MET A 269 10.51 20.59 5.34
C MET A 269 11.96 21.12 5.23
N PRO A 270 12.26 22.11 4.35
CA PRO A 270 11.44 22.50 3.21
C PRO A 270 11.39 21.35 2.18
N PRO A 271 10.24 21.09 1.55
CA PRO A 271 10.15 20.06 0.52
C PRO A 271 10.72 20.53 -0.82
N TYR A 272 11.30 19.61 -1.57
CA TYR A 272 11.53 19.77 -3.01
C TYR A 272 10.18 19.65 -3.77
N PRO A 273 10.08 20.20 -4.99
CA PRO A 273 8.90 20.00 -5.82
C PRO A 273 8.63 18.52 -6.16
N LEU A 274 7.36 18.13 -6.25
CA LEU A 274 6.87 16.76 -6.49
C LEU A 274 7.48 16.07 -7.72
N ASP A 275 7.85 16.82 -8.76
CA ASP A 275 8.41 16.34 -10.03
C ASP A 275 9.91 16.60 -10.24
N SER A 276 10.61 17.15 -9.25
CA SER A 276 12.01 17.57 -9.43
C SER A 276 13.04 16.44 -9.29
N HIS A 277 12.71 15.37 -8.57
CA HIS A 277 13.61 14.25 -8.26
C HIS A 277 12.99 12.88 -8.57
N LEU A 278 12.29 12.77 -9.70
CA LEU A 278 11.68 11.51 -10.11
C LEU A 278 12.75 10.49 -10.52
N ARG A 279 12.61 9.25 -10.05
CA ARG A 279 13.43 8.12 -10.56
C ARG A 279 13.23 7.92 -12.06
N LEU A 280 12.01 8.14 -12.54
CA LEU A 280 11.64 8.11 -13.94
C LEU A 280 11.23 9.54 -14.32
N GLY A 281 12.06 10.22 -15.10
CA GLY A 281 11.79 11.54 -15.66
C GLY A 281 11.62 11.50 -17.18
N ALA A 282 11.29 12.64 -17.77
CA ALA A 282 11.22 12.79 -19.23
C ALA A 282 12.58 12.57 -19.93
N ASP A 283 13.66 12.72 -19.17
CA ASP A 283 15.05 12.49 -19.52
C ASP A 283 15.58 11.12 -19.05
N TYR A 284 14.71 10.23 -18.56
CA TYR A 284 15.13 8.91 -18.11
C TYR A 284 15.74 8.10 -19.26
N ASP A 285 17.03 7.85 -19.15
CA ASP A 285 17.77 6.92 -19.98
C ASP A 285 18.51 5.94 -19.06
N HIS A 286 18.20 4.66 -19.19
CA HIS A 286 18.93 3.61 -18.47
C HIS A 286 20.29 3.29 -19.12
N GLY A 287 20.48 3.68 -20.38
CA GLY A 287 21.56 3.24 -21.23
C GLY A 287 21.43 1.77 -21.65
N ASP A 288 22.17 1.41 -22.70
CA ASP A 288 22.35 0.02 -23.10
C ASP A 288 23.45 -0.62 -22.24
N VAL A 289 23.05 -1.51 -21.34
CA VAL A 289 23.99 -2.33 -20.57
C VAL A 289 24.26 -3.60 -21.35
N GLY A 290 25.53 -3.83 -21.73
CA GLY A 290 25.94 -5.07 -22.39
C GLY A 290 25.77 -6.27 -21.45
N THR A 291 24.75 -7.09 -21.67
CA THR A 291 24.48 -8.29 -20.84
C THR A 291 24.76 -9.59 -21.60
N VAL A 292 25.28 -10.60 -20.89
CA VAL A 292 25.43 -11.96 -21.44
C VAL A 292 24.07 -12.68 -21.50
N PHE A 293 23.21 -12.41 -20.51
CA PHE A 293 21.85 -12.96 -20.45
C PHE A 293 20.87 -12.11 -21.26
N ARG A 294 19.83 -12.76 -21.79
CA ARG A 294 18.70 -12.12 -22.46
C ARG A 294 17.53 -11.97 -21.48
N TYR A 295 16.75 -10.90 -21.65
CA TYR A 295 15.57 -10.60 -20.84
C TYR A 295 14.29 -10.67 -21.69
N PRO A 296 13.86 -11.86 -22.17
CA PRO A 296 12.77 -11.99 -23.14
C PRO A 296 11.43 -11.44 -22.63
N ASN A 297 11.19 -11.49 -21.32
CA ASN A 297 9.98 -10.96 -20.69
C ASN A 297 10.00 -9.43 -20.54
N ASP A 298 11.07 -8.76 -20.97
CA ASP A 298 11.33 -7.33 -20.82
C ASP A 298 11.71 -6.70 -22.17
N GLY A 299 11.27 -7.30 -23.27
CA GLY A 299 11.66 -6.86 -24.62
C GLY A 299 13.16 -7.00 -24.90
N GLY A 300 13.87 -7.85 -24.15
CA GLY A 300 15.31 -8.01 -24.22
C GLY A 300 16.11 -7.01 -23.37
N SER A 301 15.46 -6.05 -22.70
CA SER A 301 16.11 -4.95 -22.00
C SER A 301 16.39 -5.28 -20.53
N PHE A 302 17.67 -5.18 -20.12
CA PHE A 302 18.04 -5.20 -18.70
C PHE A 302 17.47 -4.00 -17.95
N GLY A 303 17.41 -2.84 -18.59
CA GLY A 303 16.86 -1.61 -18.02
C GLY A 303 15.39 -1.71 -17.66
N GLU A 304 14.60 -2.41 -18.47
CA GLU A 304 13.21 -2.71 -18.12
C GLU A 304 13.13 -3.74 -16.98
N ALA A 305 14.00 -4.75 -16.98
CA ALA A 305 14.04 -5.76 -15.93
C ALA A 305 14.32 -5.17 -14.53
N VAL A 306 15.23 -4.19 -14.41
CA VAL A 306 15.54 -3.56 -13.11
C VAL A 306 14.39 -2.72 -12.55
N LEU A 307 13.44 -2.30 -13.40
CA LEU A 307 12.26 -1.55 -12.99
C LEU A 307 11.17 -2.43 -12.38
N ARG A 308 11.28 -3.76 -12.49
CA ARG A 308 10.42 -4.69 -11.74
C ARG A 308 10.64 -4.61 -10.23
N CYS A 309 11.80 -4.14 -9.79
CA CYS A 309 12.06 -3.96 -8.37
C CYS A 309 11.23 -2.82 -7.79
N VAL A 310 10.30 -3.18 -6.91
CA VAL A 310 9.40 -2.25 -6.19
C VAL A 310 9.93 -1.81 -4.82
N GLY A 311 11.16 -2.17 -4.46
CA GLY A 311 11.83 -1.62 -3.28
C GLY A 311 11.47 -2.22 -1.93
N VAL A 312 10.55 -3.20 -1.86
CA VAL A 312 10.06 -3.78 -0.58
C VAL A 312 11.02 -4.74 0.11
N GLY A 313 12.19 -5.02 -0.47
CA GLY A 313 13.21 -5.85 0.18
C GLY A 313 12.85 -7.33 0.39
N LYS A 314 11.73 -7.85 -0.15
CA LYS A 314 11.31 -9.27 -0.08
C LYS A 314 12.36 -10.26 -0.60
N CYS A 315 13.32 -9.76 -1.40
CA CYS A 315 14.49 -10.54 -1.80
C CYS A 315 15.39 -10.88 -0.61
N ARG A 316 15.54 -10.01 0.41
CA ARG A 316 16.43 -10.14 1.59
C ARG A 316 15.97 -11.22 2.57
N ARG A 317 16.07 -12.49 2.18
CA ARG A 317 15.69 -13.64 3.01
C ARG A 317 16.86 -14.17 3.83
N HIS A 318 16.56 -14.78 4.96
CA HIS A 318 17.55 -15.46 5.80
C HIS A 318 17.64 -16.97 5.52
N GLU A 319 16.73 -17.49 4.70
CA GLU A 319 16.62 -18.91 4.39
C GLU A 319 16.01 -19.13 2.99
N GLY A 320 16.50 -20.18 2.31
CA GLY A 320 15.95 -20.71 1.06
C GLY A 320 15.89 -19.75 -0.14
N GLY A 321 15.25 -20.23 -1.21
CA GLY A 321 14.97 -19.47 -2.42
C GLY A 321 16.21 -19.05 -3.21
N VAL A 322 16.13 -17.87 -3.84
CA VAL A 322 17.15 -17.31 -4.73
C VAL A 322 18.16 -16.39 -4.01
N MET A 323 18.19 -16.42 -2.67
CA MET A 323 19.10 -15.57 -1.90
C MET A 323 20.52 -16.17 -1.91
N CYS A 324 21.53 -15.30 -2.00
CA CYS A 324 22.94 -15.68 -1.95
C CYS A 324 23.31 -16.21 -0.55
N PRO A 325 23.96 -17.38 -0.44
CA PRO A 325 24.44 -17.90 0.84
C PRO A 325 25.33 -16.92 1.62
N SER A 326 26.13 -16.09 0.92
CA SER A 326 26.95 -15.05 1.56
C SER A 326 26.11 -14.07 2.37
N TYR A 327 24.98 -13.59 1.83
CA TYR A 327 24.07 -12.72 2.59
C TYR A 327 23.45 -13.43 3.79
N MET A 328 23.08 -14.71 3.64
CA MET A 328 22.48 -15.47 4.77
C MET A 328 23.46 -15.56 5.95
N VAL A 329 24.75 -15.66 5.67
CA VAL A 329 25.83 -15.71 6.66
C VAL A 329 26.19 -14.32 7.18
N THR A 330 26.57 -13.38 6.32
CA THR A 330 27.14 -12.09 6.76
C THR A 330 26.07 -11.05 7.07
N ARG A 331 24.90 -11.15 6.44
CA ARG A 331 23.80 -10.18 6.49
C ARG A 331 24.17 -8.79 5.96
N GLU A 332 25.27 -8.70 5.21
CA GLU A 332 25.75 -7.46 4.60
C GLU A 332 25.04 -7.20 3.28
N GLU A 333 24.54 -5.97 3.11
CA GLU A 333 23.67 -5.62 1.99
C GLU A 333 24.30 -5.89 0.61
N GLU A 334 25.60 -5.67 0.48
CA GLU A 334 26.36 -5.90 -0.76
C GLU A 334 26.29 -7.36 -1.24
N HIS A 335 26.05 -8.31 -0.34
CA HIS A 335 25.93 -9.73 -0.67
C HIS A 335 24.50 -10.16 -0.99
N SER A 336 23.50 -9.30 -0.72
CA SER A 336 22.11 -9.60 -1.06
C SER A 336 21.89 -9.62 -2.57
N THR A 337 20.81 -10.27 -3.03
CA THR A 337 20.40 -10.23 -4.46
C THR A 337 20.28 -8.78 -4.98
N ARG A 338 19.83 -7.84 -4.12
CA ARG A 338 19.71 -6.42 -4.45
C ARG A 338 21.06 -5.69 -4.47
N GLY A 339 21.96 -6.01 -3.55
CA GLY A 339 23.28 -5.38 -3.45
C GLY A 339 24.16 -5.73 -4.65
N ARG A 340 24.07 -6.97 -5.15
CA ARG A 340 24.81 -7.44 -6.33
C ARG A 340 24.23 -6.96 -7.66
N SER A 341 23.04 -6.36 -7.66
CA SER A 341 22.41 -5.81 -8.86
C SER A 341 22.52 -4.28 -8.96
N ARG A 342 23.33 -3.65 -8.11
CA ARG A 342 23.59 -2.20 -8.09
C ARG A 342 24.95 -1.85 -8.66
#